data_AF-A0A1G6FJ05-F1
#
_entry.id   AF-A0A1G6FJ05-F1
#
_cell.length_a   1.000
_cell.length_b   1.000
_cell.length_c   1.000
_cell.angle_alpha   90.00
_cell.angle_beta   90.00
_cell.angle_gamma   90.00
#
_symmetry.space_group_name_H-M   'P 1'
#
loop_
_entity.id
_entity.type
_entity.pdbx_description
1 polymer ?
#
loop_
_entity_poly.entity_id
_entity_poly.type
_entity_poly.pdbx_seq_one_letter_code
_entity_poly.pdbx_strand_id
1 'polypeptide(L)'
;MKKIIRLFLLFVSIFALSFSCYAPITTQAATSPTKVTVKVAKKAKKKTITVYAGDKIELTVKSGSKTIKANKITFKTSSKKNATVTKKGVITVKKAGTVKITIATKDKKKYSCVITLKIKKKSEKPKIAATSITLDKTELTLNQGETYKLIPTILPENTTDKTLEWESGDTSVVTVSKDGTITAVGKGQTSVGVFNKKNNAYVSAYCDVKVNGKISKTGSAGTNITYTLSGFETNATLSFSGTGLMTNYEVAQAPWYDYHSDITTINIASGITSIGNCAFGFCSNLSNIIIPNTITRIGSYSFYDCDMLTDIAIPSSVTVIGDSAFWDCTGLTTVTLPASVTTLEGFTFINCQNLKTAYVNCNITEIPASMFSSCVYLEKVWIPAVNKINVCAFNNCTSLKDVYYAGTQDQWNSVEISEENAALANATIHCK
;
A
#
# COMPACT_ATOMS: atom_id res chain seq x y z
N MET A 1 35.41 -18.52 -7.69
CA MET A 1 34.37 -19.42 -7.13
C MET A 1 33.33 -18.56 -6.40
N LYS A 2 32.03 -18.91 -6.52
CA LYS A 2 30.94 -18.91 -5.49
C LYS A 2 31.24 -18.12 -4.18
N LYS A 3 30.45 -17.17 -3.63
CA LYS A 3 28.99 -16.98 -3.39
C LYS A 3 28.70 -15.46 -3.06
N ILE A 4 27.49 -14.89 -2.87
CA ILE A 4 26.11 -15.07 -3.44
C ILE A 4 25.14 -14.00 -2.80
N ILE A 5 24.16 -13.42 -3.55
CA ILE A 5 22.94 -12.65 -3.07
C ILE A 5 23.22 -11.27 -2.38
N ARG A 6 22.45 -10.14 -2.46
CA ARG A 6 21.02 -9.75 -2.67
C ARG A 6 21.00 -8.34 -3.36
N LEU A 7 20.22 -8.06 -4.42
CA LEU A 7 18.85 -7.48 -4.46
C LEU A 7 18.63 -6.17 -3.65
N PHE A 8 18.38 -5.03 -4.34
CA PHE A 8 17.24 -4.11 -4.12
C PHE A 8 17.05 -3.13 -5.31
N LEU A 9 15.84 -2.58 -5.48
CA LEU A 9 15.44 -1.67 -6.57
C LEU A 9 15.57 -0.19 -6.18
N LEU A 10 15.60 0.71 -7.18
CA LEU A 10 15.10 2.08 -7.04
C LEU A 10 14.11 2.43 -8.18
N PHE A 11 13.06 3.17 -7.84
CA PHE A 11 11.98 3.66 -8.72
C PHE A 11 12.39 4.92 -9.49
N VAL A 12 11.85 5.11 -10.71
CA VAL A 12 11.44 6.45 -11.23
C VAL A 12 10.19 6.34 -12.13
N SER A 13 9.13 7.04 -11.68
CA SER A 13 7.91 7.58 -12.33
C SER A 13 7.24 6.99 -13.58
N ILE A 14 5.90 6.98 -13.49
CA ILE A 14 4.87 6.71 -14.52
C ILE A 14 4.60 7.95 -15.38
N PHE A 15 4.37 7.77 -16.69
CA PHE A 15 3.45 8.60 -17.47
C PHE A 15 2.93 7.83 -18.70
N ALA A 16 1.65 7.46 -18.72
CA ALA A 16 0.96 6.97 -19.92
C ALA A 16 -0.54 7.23 -19.81
N LEU A 17 -1.03 8.14 -20.65
CA LEU A 17 -2.46 8.45 -20.79
C LEU A 17 -3.22 7.31 -21.46
N SER A 18 -4.51 7.28 -21.17
CA SER A 18 -5.55 6.43 -21.75
C SER A 18 -5.47 6.26 -23.27
N PHE A 19 -5.57 5.02 -23.75
CA PHE A 19 -6.31 4.72 -24.97
C PHE A 19 -7.11 3.43 -24.81
N SER A 20 -8.40 3.51 -25.15
CA SER A 20 -9.30 2.37 -25.23
C SER A 20 -8.87 1.44 -26.37
N CYS A 21 -8.63 0.16 -26.09
CA CYS A 21 -8.49 -0.84 -27.14
C CYS A 21 -9.15 -2.17 -26.73
N TYR A 22 -10.08 -2.58 -27.59
CA TYR A 22 -10.76 -3.88 -27.67
C TYR A 22 -10.20 -5.02 -26.80
N ALA A 23 -11.07 -5.58 -25.95
CA ALA A 23 -10.81 -6.88 -25.35
C ALA A 23 -10.58 -7.93 -26.45
N PRO A 24 -9.43 -8.64 -26.47
CA PRO A 24 -9.24 -9.71 -27.42
C PRO A 24 -10.23 -10.83 -27.12
N ILE A 25 -10.94 -11.30 -28.15
CA ILE A 25 -11.75 -12.52 -28.08
C ILE A 25 -10.83 -13.63 -27.57
N THR A 26 -11.06 -14.09 -26.34
CA THR A 26 -10.26 -15.15 -25.73
C THR A 26 -10.51 -16.46 -26.47
N THR A 27 -9.63 -16.72 -27.44
CA THR A 27 -9.60 -17.99 -28.16
C THR A 27 -9.52 -19.14 -27.16
N GLN A 28 -10.59 -19.93 -27.10
CA GLN A 28 -10.72 -21.11 -26.24
C GLN A 28 -9.43 -21.93 -26.28
N ALA A 29 -8.71 -21.97 -25.14
CA ALA A 29 -7.37 -22.51 -25.07
C ALA A 29 -7.31 -23.93 -25.66
N ALA A 30 -6.57 -24.06 -26.77
CA ALA A 30 -6.47 -25.32 -27.49
C ALA A 30 -5.70 -26.33 -26.63
N THR A 31 -6.42 -27.24 -25.97
CA THR A 31 -5.84 -28.29 -25.13
C THR A 31 -4.71 -29.00 -25.89
N SER A 32 -3.49 -28.92 -25.38
CA SER A 32 -2.32 -29.52 -26.03
C SER A 32 -2.55 -31.01 -26.31
N PRO A 33 -2.24 -31.50 -27.53
CA PRO A 33 -2.55 -32.87 -27.90
C PRO A 33 -1.79 -33.87 -27.03
N THR A 34 -2.45 -34.95 -26.61
CA THR A 34 -1.84 -36.00 -25.80
C THR A 34 -0.75 -36.71 -26.62
N LYS A 35 0.50 -36.62 -26.20
CA LYS A 35 1.63 -37.24 -26.90
C LYS A 35 1.75 -38.72 -26.54
N VAL A 36 1.71 -39.60 -27.54
CA VAL A 36 1.79 -41.05 -27.35
C VAL A 36 2.93 -41.63 -28.19
N THR A 37 3.90 -42.25 -27.51
CA THR A 37 4.95 -43.02 -28.19
C THR A 37 4.48 -44.44 -28.52
N VAL A 38 4.81 -44.90 -29.73
CA VAL A 38 4.52 -46.24 -30.27
C VAL A 38 5.77 -46.81 -30.95
N LYS A 39 5.98 -48.14 -30.84
CA LYS A 39 7.11 -48.84 -31.48
C LYS A 39 6.59 -49.72 -32.62
N VAL A 40 7.27 -49.69 -33.77
CA VAL A 40 7.03 -50.59 -34.93
C VAL A 40 8.10 -51.68 -34.97
N ALA A 41 7.72 -52.91 -35.37
CA ALA A 41 8.61 -54.07 -35.48
C ALA A 41 8.03 -55.13 -36.44
N LYS A 42 8.74 -56.25 -36.69
CA LYS A 42 8.21 -57.43 -37.40
C LYS A 42 7.02 -58.08 -36.65
N LYS A 43 7.12 -58.18 -35.31
CA LYS A 43 6.05 -58.66 -34.41
C LYS A 43 5.86 -57.64 -33.28
N ALA A 44 5.20 -56.51 -33.55
CA ALA A 44 4.96 -55.49 -32.53
C ALA A 44 3.85 -55.91 -31.54
N LYS A 45 4.03 -55.61 -30.25
CA LYS A 45 2.98 -55.79 -29.24
C LYS A 45 1.78 -54.89 -29.58
N LYS A 46 0.57 -55.45 -29.51
CA LYS A 46 -0.69 -54.70 -29.64
C LYS A 46 -0.76 -53.68 -28.48
N LYS A 47 -1.13 -52.43 -28.76
CA LYS A 47 -1.33 -51.39 -27.72
C LYS A 47 -2.76 -50.89 -27.77
N THR A 48 -3.46 -51.01 -26.65
CA THR A 48 -4.82 -50.44 -26.49
C THR A 48 -4.71 -49.11 -25.75
N ILE A 49 -5.49 -48.12 -26.16
CA ILE A 49 -5.54 -46.79 -25.54
C ILE A 49 -7.03 -46.43 -25.36
N THR A 50 -7.42 -46.09 -24.13
CA THR A 50 -8.76 -45.53 -23.87
C THR A 50 -8.70 -44.02 -24.06
N VAL A 51 -9.64 -43.48 -24.83
CA VAL A 51 -9.69 -42.06 -25.25
C VAL A 51 -11.13 -41.59 -25.29
N TYR A 52 -11.38 -40.29 -25.34
CA TYR A 52 -12.72 -39.70 -25.34
C TYR A 52 -13.01 -38.97 -26.66
N ALA A 53 -14.28 -38.93 -27.06
CA ALA A 53 -14.70 -38.15 -28.22
C ALA A 53 -14.32 -36.67 -28.06
N GLY A 54 -13.61 -36.12 -29.06
CA GLY A 54 -13.03 -34.77 -29.04
C GLY A 54 -11.52 -34.72 -28.76
N ASP A 55 -10.91 -35.79 -28.20
CA ASP A 55 -9.48 -35.80 -27.90
C ASP A 55 -8.61 -35.70 -29.19
N LYS A 56 -7.47 -34.99 -29.08
CA LYS A 56 -6.40 -34.97 -30.08
C LYS A 56 -5.17 -35.69 -29.53
N ILE A 57 -4.57 -36.56 -30.33
CA ILE A 57 -3.43 -37.40 -29.93
C ILE A 57 -2.32 -37.22 -30.95
N GLU A 58 -1.09 -36.97 -30.51
CA GLU A 58 0.08 -36.90 -31.39
C GLU A 58 0.94 -38.16 -31.25
N LEU A 59 1.21 -38.86 -32.37
CA LEU A 59 1.98 -40.10 -32.36
C LEU A 59 3.47 -39.90 -32.63
N THR A 60 4.31 -40.29 -31.67
CA THR A 60 5.75 -40.45 -31.86
C THR A 60 6.08 -41.89 -32.20
N VAL A 61 6.48 -42.16 -33.44
CA VAL A 61 6.78 -43.52 -33.92
C VAL A 61 8.28 -43.83 -33.80
N LYS A 62 8.63 -44.96 -33.17
CA LYS A 62 10.02 -45.43 -33.01
C LYS A 62 10.25 -46.83 -33.60
N SER A 63 11.46 -47.10 -34.07
CA SER A 63 11.99 -48.45 -34.33
C SER A 63 13.21 -48.67 -33.43
N GLY A 64 13.13 -49.62 -32.51
CA GLY A 64 14.10 -49.74 -31.41
C GLY A 64 14.08 -48.48 -30.54
N SER A 65 15.25 -47.83 -30.40
CA SER A 65 15.43 -46.54 -29.72
C SER A 65 15.17 -45.32 -30.61
N LYS A 66 15.32 -45.45 -31.94
CA LYS A 66 15.32 -44.34 -32.90
C LYS A 66 13.90 -43.90 -33.29
N THR A 67 13.65 -42.59 -33.25
CA THR A 67 12.41 -41.97 -33.77
C THR A 67 12.41 -41.93 -35.29
N ILE A 68 11.27 -42.22 -35.92
CA ILE A 68 11.09 -42.22 -37.37
C ILE A 68 10.36 -40.94 -37.79
N LYS A 69 10.90 -40.21 -38.77
CA LYS A 69 10.25 -39.02 -39.35
C LYS A 69 8.90 -39.43 -39.98
N ALA A 70 7.83 -38.67 -39.71
CA ALA A 70 6.46 -39.00 -40.12
C ALA A 70 6.30 -39.23 -41.63
N ASN A 71 7.09 -38.56 -42.48
CA ASN A 71 7.08 -38.76 -43.92
C ASN A 71 7.53 -40.17 -44.36
N LYS A 72 8.25 -40.93 -43.52
CA LYS A 72 8.63 -42.34 -43.75
C LYS A 72 7.61 -43.35 -43.21
N ILE A 73 6.50 -42.90 -42.64
CA ILE A 73 5.43 -43.71 -42.06
C ILE A 73 4.15 -43.59 -42.91
N THR A 74 3.33 -44.63 -42.88
CA THR A 74 1.93 -44.60 -43.31
C THR A 74 1.01 -44.84 -42.10
N PHE A 75 -0.09 -44.10 -42.06
CA PHE A 75 -1.13 -44.23 -41.05
C PHE A 75 -2.45 -44.57 -41.74
N LYS A 76 -3.17 -45.59 -41.26
CA LYS A 76 -4.51 -45.97 -41.73
C LYS A 76 -5.44 -46.15 -40.54
N THR A 77 -6.65 -45.57 -40.60
CA THR A 77 -7.73 -45.77 -39.63
C THR A 77 -8.71 -46.82 -40.14
N SER A 78 -9.20 -47.70 -39.27
CA SER A 78 -10.27 -48.65 -39.62
C SER A 78 -11.66 -48.01 -39.66
N SER A 79 -11.83 -46.77 -39.18
CA SER A 79 -13.08 -46.02 -39.28
C SER A 79 -12.83 -44.51 -39.21
N LYS A 80 -12.97 -43.83 -40.36
CA LYS A 80 -12.94 -42.36 -40.46
C LYS A 80 -14.11 -41.69 -39.71
N LYS A 81 -15.20 -42.43 -39.44
CA LYS A 81 -16.35 -41.96 -38.64
C LYS A 81 -15.98 -41.83 -37.15
N ASN A 82 -15.13 -42.73 -36.65
CA ASN A 82 -14.74 -42.76 -35.23
C ASN A 82 -13.44 -41.98 -34.94
N ALA A 83 -12.41 -42.09 -35.80
CA ALA A 83 -11.20 -41.29 -35.68
C ALA A 83 -10.50 -41.10 -37.03
N THR A 84 -9.96 -39.90 -37.27
CA THR A 84 -9.11 -39.59 -38.43
C THR A 84 -7.67 -39.41 -38.01
N VAL A 85 -6.72 -39.78 -38.86
CA VAL A 85 -5.27 -39.61 -38.61
C VAL A 85 -4.62 -38.88 -39.79
N THR A 86 -3.81 -37.87 -39.50
CA THR A 86 -3.12 -37.06 -40.53
C THR A 86 -1.85 -37.73 -41.03
N LYS A 87 -1.30 -37.25 -42.17
CA LYS A 87 0.03 -37.67 -42.67
C LYS A 87 1.17 -37.38 -41.66
N LYS A 88 0.97 -36.46 -40.71
CA LYS A 88 1.92 -36.15 -39.63
C LYS A 88 1.78 -37.04 -38.38
N GLY A 89 0.79 -37.94 -38.33
CA GLY A 89 0.56 -38.82 -37.17
C GLY A 89 -0.33 -38.23 -36.06
N VAL A 90 -0.99 -37.11 -36.32
CA VAL A 90 -1.98 -36.53 -35.39
C VAL A 90 -3.33 -37.22 -35.60
N ILE A 91 -3.90 -37.79 -34.55
CA ILE A 91 -5.23 -38.38 -34.52
C ILE A 91 -6.22 -37.37 -33.95
N THR A 92 -7.39 -37.24 -34.60
CA THR A 92 -8.57 -36.55 -34.07
C THR A 92 -9.64 -37.58 -33.79
N VAL A 93 -10.04 -37.71 -32.53
CA VAL A 93 -11.06 -38.65 -32.05
C VAL A 93 -12.44 -38.02 -32.17
N LYS A 94 -13.38 -38.67 -32.88
CA LYS A 94 -14.67 -38.09 -33.27
C LYS A 94 -15.88 -38.70 -32.54
N LYS A 95 -16.02 -40.02 -32.53
CA LYS A 95 -17.23 -40.70 -32.01
C LYS A 95 -16.88 -41.99 -31.26
N ALA A 96 -17.61 -42.24 -30.17
CA ALA A 96 -17.50 -43.43 -29.34
C ALA A 96 -17.58 -44.75 -30.15
N GLY A 97 -16.90 -45.78 -29.67
CA GLY A 97 -16.71 -47.06 -30.36
C GLY A 97 -15.24 -47.52 -30.33
N THR A 98 -14.93 -48.62 -31.02
CA THR A 98 -13.55 -49.13 -31.11
C THR A 98 -12.99 -48.94 -32.53
N VAL A 99 -11.79 -48.36 -32.66
CA VAL A 99 -11.13 -48.14 -33.95
C VAL A 99 -9.67 -48.53 -33.89
N LYS A 100 -9.15 -49.15 -34.95
CA LYS A 100 -7.74 -49.53 -35.08
C LYS A 100 -7.01 -48.50 -35.94
N ILE A 101 -5.86 -48.01 -35.47
CA ILE A 101 -4.92 -47.23 -36.29
C ILE A 101 -3.72 -48.14 -36.60
N THR A 102 -3.55 -48.47 -37.88
CA THR A 102 -2.41 -49.22 -38.39
C THR A 102 -1.30 -48.25 -38.79
N ILE A 103 -0.09 -48.54 -38.33
CA ILE A 103 1.11 -47.72 -38.51
C ILE A 103 2.15 -48.62 -39.17
N ALA A 104 2.67 -48.24 -40.33
CA ALA A 104 3.66 -49.05 -41.06
C ALA A 104 4.76 -48.18 -41.68
N THR A 105 6.00 -48.68 -41.69
CA THR A 105 7.11 -48.04 -42.40
C THR A 105 6.93 -48.15 -43.91
N LYS A 106 7.42 -47.15 -44.66
CA LYS A 106 7.40 -47.15 -46.14
C LYS A 106 8.55 -47.95 -46.77
N ASP A 107 9.46 -48.49 -45.98
CA ASP A 107 10.70 -49.13 -46.45
C ASP A 107 10.58 -50.65 -46.62
N LYS A 108 11.52 -51.25 -47.37
CA LYS A 108 11.52 -52.68 -47.71
C LYS A 108 11.52 -53.64 -46.50
N LYS A 109 11.88 -53.15 -45.30
CA LYS A 109 11.90 -53.96 -44.05
C LYS A 109 10.51 -54.19 -43.44
N LYS A 110 9.46 -53.48 -43.89
CA LYS A 110 8.04 -53.65 -43.52
C LYS A 110 7.80 -53.85 -42.02
N TYR A 111 8.17 -52.86 -41.20
CA TYR A 111 7.80 -52.86 -39.78
C TYR A 111 6.43 -52.22 -39.58
N SER A 112 5.61 -52.79 -38.70
CA SER A 112 4.29 -52.26 -38.40
C SER A 112 3.94 -52.33 -36.92
N CYS A 113 2.91 -51.60 -36.53
CA CYS A 113 2.14 -51.85 -35.32
C CYS A 113 0.68 -51.42 -35.52
N VAL A 114 -0.21 -51.96 -34.68
CA VAL A 114 -1.61 -51.58 -34.64
C VAL A 114 -1.93 -51.11 -33.23
N ILE A 115 -2.46 -49.89 -33.12
CA ILE A 115 -3.03 -49.40 -31.87
C ILE A 115 -4.56 -49.51 -31.94
N THR A 116 -5.17 -49.97 -30.86
CA THR A 116 -6.63 -50.04 -30.70
C THR A 116 -7.07 -48.88 -29.82
N LEU A 117 -7.85 -47.95 -30.35
CA LEU A 117 -8.48 -46.89 -29.58
C LEU A 117 -9.85 -47.39 -29.10
N LYS A 118 -10.04 -47.48 -27.77
CA LYS A 118 -11.36 -47.62 -27.14
C LYS A 118 -11.89 -46.21 -26.87
N ILE A 119 -12.80 -45.74 -27.72
CA ILE A 119 -13.34 -44.38 -27.64
C ILE A 119 -14.62 -44.38 -26.79
N LYS A 120 -14.58 -43.67 -25.68
CA LYS A 120 -15.74 -43.38 -24.81
C LYS A 120 -16.47 -42.10 -25.23
N LYS A 121 -17.71 -41.90 -24.76
CA LYS A 121 -18.43 -40.62 -24.97
C LYS A 121 -17.68 -39.48 -24.26
N LYS A 122 -17.77 -38.24 -24.76
CA LYS A 122 -17.14 -37.06 -24.11
C LYS A 122 -17.65 -36.87 -22.67
N SER A 123 -18.92 -37.19 -22.42
CA SER A 123 -19.57 -37.15 -21.09
C SER A 123 -19.04 -38.18 -20.08
N GLU A 124 -18.33 -39.22 -20.54
CA GLU A 124 -17.73 -40.26 -19.68
C GLU A 124 -16.29 -39.91 -19.27
N LYS A 125 -15.76 -38.75 -19.68
CA LYS A 125 -14.42 -38.29 -19.32
C LYS A 125 -14.38 -37.96 -17.81
N PRO A 126 -13.42 -38.50 -17.03
CA PRO A 126 -13.30 -38.19 -15.62
C PRO A 126 -13.23 -36.68 -15.42
N LYS A 127 -14.12 -36.16 -14.55
CA LYS A 127 -14.09 -34.76 -14.16
C LYS A 127 -12.94 -34.56 -13.18
N ILE A 128 -12.09 -33.59 -13.46
CA ILE A 128 -11.01 -33.17 -12.57
C ILE A 128 -11.59 -32.10 -11.65
N ALA A 129 -11.72 -32.44 -10.38
CA ALA A 129 -12.11 -31.54 -9.30
C ALA A 129 -11.01 -30.51 -9.03
N ALA A 130 -11.38 -29.32 -8.55
CA ALA A 130 -10.44 -28.37 -8.00
C ALA A 130 -9.86 -28.92 -6.68
N THR A 131 -8.57 -28.72 -6.46
CA THR A 131 -7.85 -29.08 -5.22
C THR A 131 -7.49 -27.87 -4.36
N SER A 132 -7.42 -26.67 -4.96
CA SER A 132 -7.29 -25.42 -4.22
C SER A 132 -7.72 -24.22 -5.06
N ILE A 133 -7.98 -23.10 -4.38
CA ILE A 133 -8.06 -21.76 -4.96
C ILE A 133 -7.04 -20.90 -4.22
N THR A 134 -6.42 -19.94 -4.92
CA THR A 134 -5.68 -18.84 -4.30
C THR A 134 -6.21 -17.51 -4.86
N LEU A 135 -6.04 -16.42 -4.11
CA LEU A 135 -6.28 -15.06 -4.59
C LEU A 135 -4.94 -14.34 -4.83
N ASP A 136 -4.97 -13.25 -5.58
CA ASP A 136 -3.88 -12.29 -5.74
C ASP A 136 -3.65 -11.43 -4.48
N LYS A 137 -4.67 -11.34 -3.63
CA LYS A 137 -4.68 -10.62 -2.35
C LYS A 137 -5.31 -11.49 -1.27
N THR A 138 -4.67 -11.54 -0.10
CA THR A 138 -5.21 -12.10 1.14
C THR A 138 -5.69 -11.00 2.10
N GLU A 139 -5.21 -9.78 1.92
CA GLU A 139 -5.62 -8.59 2.67
C GLU A 139 -5.70 -7.37 1.73
N LEU A 140 -6.66 -6.48 2.02
CA LEU A 140 -6.85 -5.20 1.34
C LEU A 140 -7.31 -4.14 2.35
N THR A 141 -6.86 -2.90 2.17
CA THR A 141 -7.50 -1.72 2.75
C THR A 141 -8.01 -0.85 1.59
N LEU A 142 -9.27 -0.44 1.67
CA LEU A 142 -9.94 0.39 0.67
C LEU A 142 -10.61 1.59 1.35
N ASN A 143 -10.75 2.69 0.63
CA ASN A 143 -11.59 3.80 1.06
C ASN A 143 -13.05 3.55 0.66
N GLN A 144 -14.01 4.05 1.43
CA GLN A 144 -15.43 3.88 1.15
C GLN A 144 -15.80 4.39 -0.26
N GLY A 145 -16.40 3.53 -1.08
CA GLY A 145 -16.73 3.78 -2.48
C GLY A 145 -15.69 3.27 -3.50
N GLU A 146 -14.50 2.85 -3.08
CA GLU A 146 -13.51 2.23 -3.96
C GLU A 146 -13.90 0.80 -4.35
N THR A 147 -13.33 0.32 -5.45
CA THR A 147 -13.55 -1.03 -5.99
C THR A 147 -12.23 -1.72 -6.29
N TYR A 148 -12.15 -3.03 -6.03
CA TYR A 148 -11.01 -3.86 -6.42
C TYR A 148 -11.51 -5.13 -7.11
N LYS A 149 -10.76 -5.69 -8.06
CA LYS A 149 -11.10 -6.97 -8.68
C LYS A 149 -10.14 -8.06 -8.21
N LEU A 150 -10.64 -8.93 -7.35
CA LEU A 150 -9.91 -10.11 -6.88
C LEU A 150 -9.71 -11.10 -8.04
N ILE A 151 -8.50 -11.64 -8.15
CA ILE A 151 -8.06 -12.51 -9.25
C ILE A 151 -7.82 -13.93 -8.71
N PRO A 152 -8.82 -14.83 -8.80
CA PRO A 152 -8.70 -16.19 -8.32
C PRO A 152 -7.92 -17.10 -9.29
N THR A 153 -7.04 -17.93 -8.74
CA THR A 153 -6.36 -19.01 -9.46
C THR A 153 -6.84 -20.36 -8.94
N ILE A 154 -7.48 -21.16 -9.80
CA ILE A 154 -7.96 -22.50 -9.46
C ILE A 154 -6.90 -23.54 -9.88
N LEU A 155 -6.52 -24.42 -8.95
CA LEU A 155 -5.62 -25.54 -9.20
C LEU A 155 -6.32 -26.89 -9.03
N PRO A 156 -5.93 -27.93 -9.80
CA PRO A 156 -4.96 -27.89 -10.91
C PRO A 156 -5.51 -27.11 -12.11
N GLU A 157 -4.63 -26.58 -12.96
CA GLU A 157 -5.01 -25.72 -14.10
C GLU A 157 -6.03 -26.38 -15.06
N ASN A 158 -5.98 -27.71 -15.16
CA ASN A 158 -6.88 -28.55 -15.97
C ASN A 158 -8.18 -28.97 -15.25
N THR A 159 -8.51 -28.34 -14.12
CA THR A 159 -9.81 -28.46 -13.45
C THR A 159 -10.95 -28.31 -14.46
N THR A 160 -11.90 -29.23 -14.39
CA THR A 160 -12.97 -29.37 -15.39
C THR A 160 -14.05 -28.31 -15.28
N ASP A 161 -14.24 -27.76 -14.08
CA ASP A 161 -15.26 -26.77 -13.78
C ASP A 161 -14.63 -25.58 -13.06
N LYS A 162 -14.59 -24.45 -13.76
CA LYS A 162 -14.00 -23.19 -13.27
C LYS A 162 -15.08 -22.19 -12.86
N THR A 163 -16.30 -22.64 -12.58
CA THR A 163 -17.31 -21.77 -11.97
C THR A 163 -16.86 -21.35 -10.58
N LEU A 164 -17.15 -20.11 -10.23
CA LEU A 164 -16.81 -19.53 -8.94
C LEU A 164 -18.06 -18.89 -8.35
N GLU A 165 -18.24 -19.12 -7.06
CA GLU A 165 -19.26 -18.48 -6.23
C GLU A 165 -18.52 -17.51 -5.30
N TRP A 166 -19.06 -16.30 -5.13
CA TRP A 166 -18.47 -15.23 -4.32
C TRP A 166 -19.43 -14.84 -3.20
N GLU A 167 -18.89 -14.51 -2.04
CA GLU A 167 -19.64 -14.18 -0.83
C GLU A 167 -18.88 -13.11 -0.03
N SER A 168 -19.59 -12.17 0.59
CA SER A 168 -19.02 -11.23 1.55
C SER A 168 -19.55 -11.57 2.93
N GLY A 169 -18.68 -11.59 3.95
CA GLY A 169 -19.07 -11.82 5.33
C GLY A 169 -19.94 -10.70 5.92
N ASP A 170 -19.84 -9.48 5.38
CA ASP A 170 -20.70 -8.36 5.76
C ASP A 170 -20.90 -7.42 4.56
N THR A 171 -22.14 -7.40 4.03
CA THR A 171 -22.53 -6.57 2.88
C THR A 171 -22.70 -5.10 3.21
N SER A 172 -22.75 -4.71 4.49
CA SER A 172 -22.72 -3.30 4.92
C SER A 172 -21.32 -2.70 4.84
N VAL A 173 -20.28 -3.54 4.91
CA VAL A 173 -18.87 -3.15 4.81
C VAL A 173 -18.37 -3.31 3.37
N VAL A 174 -18.55 -4.48 2.75
CA VAL A 174 -18.12 -4.77 1.37
C VAL A 174 -19.16 -5.59 0.62
N THR A 175 -19.46 -5.23 -0.63
CA THR A 175 -20.20 -6.10 -1.55
C THR A 175 -19.26 -6.77 -2.55
N VAL A 176 -19.64 -7.94 -3.07
CA VAL A 176 -18.90 -8.64 -4.12
C VAL A 176 -19.83 -9.06 -5.26
N SER A 177 -19.39 -8.81 -6.49
CA SER A 177 -20.11 -9.18 -7.71
C SER A 177 -19.68 -10.56 -8.22
N LYS A 178 -20.45 -11.11 -9.17
CA LYS A 178 -20.23 -12.46 -9.71
C LYS A 178 -18.87 -12.68 -10.40
N ASP A 179 -18.14 -11.61 -10.74
CA ASP A 179 -16.86 -11.69 -11.43
C ASP A 179 -15.63 -11.46 -10.53
N GLY A 180 -15.84 -11.32 -9.22
CA GLY A 180 -14.80 -11.04 -8.24
C GLY A 180 -14.50 -9.55 -8.00
N THR A 181 -15.22 -8.64 -8.64
CA THR A 181 -15.14 -7.22 -8.31
C THR A 181 -15.85 -6.94 -6.99
N ILE A 182 -15.10 -6.48 -6.00
CA ILE A 182 -15.56 -6.01 -4.68
C ILE A 182 -15.74 -4.49 -4.69
N THR A 183 -16.69 -4.00 -3.88
CA THR A 183 -16.96 -2.57 -3.68
C THR A 183 -17.05 -2.28 -2.19
N ALA A 184 -16.27 -1.31 -1.71
CA ALA A 184 -16.29 -0.83 -0.34
C ALA A 184 -17.55 0.02 -0.09
N VAL A 185 -18.40 -0.40 0.86
CA VAL A 185 -19.74 0.18 1.11
C VAL A 185 -19.76 1.08 2.35
N GLY A 186 -19.15 0.64 3.44
CA GLY A 186 -19.18 1.33 4.74
C GLY A 186 -17.98 0.97 5.61
N LYS A 187 -17.69 1.80 6.62
CA LYS A 187 -16.61 1.57 7.58
C LYS A 187 -16.73 0.18 8.21
N GLY A 188 -15.61 -0.54 8.27
CA GLY A 188 -15.53 -1.79 9.01
C GLY A 188 -14.43 -2.71 8.51
N GLN A 189 -14.50 -3.97 8.92
CA GLN A 189 -13.63 -5.02 8.42
C GLN A 189 -14.45 -6.29 8.21
N THR A 190 -14.27 -6.96 7.07
CA THR A 190 -14.94 -8.22 6.74
C THR A 190 -14.11 -9.05 5.76
N SER A 191 -14.44 -10.32 5.58
CA SER A 191 -13.76 -11.21 4.64
C SER A 191 -14.62 -11.44 3.39
N VAL A 192 -14.01 -11.39 2.21
CA VAL A 192 -14.63 -11.81 0.94
C VAL A 192 -14.13 -13.19 0.57
N GLY A 193 -15.05 -14.15 0.49
CA GLY A 193 -14.78 -15.54 0.13
C GLY A 193 -15.05 -15.85 -1.34
N VAL A 194 -14.19 -16.68 -1.94
CA VAL A 194 -14.40 -17.30 -3.26
C VAL A 194 -14.43 -18.81 -3.13
N PHE A 195 -15.34 -19.47 -3.84
CA PHE A 195 -15.58 -20.91 -3.71
C PHE A 195 -15.73 -21.62 -5.06
N ASN A 196 -15.25 -22.86 -5.13
CA ASN A 196 -15.62 -23.83 -6.16
C ASN A 196 -16.26 -25.05 -5.47
N LYS A 197 -17.58 -25.19 -5.63
CA LYS A 197 -18.42 -26.18 -4.95
C LYS A 197 -18.96 -27.26 -5.92
N LYS A 198 -18.23 -27.57 -7.00
CA LYS A 198 -18.71 -28.44 -8.10
C LYS A 198 -17.85 -29.68 -8.28
N ASN A 199 -18.46 -30.76 -8.81
CA ASN A 199 -17.78 -32.03 -9.13
C ASN A 199 -16.99 -32.63 -7.96
N ASN A 200 -17.59 -32.61 -6.77
CA ASN A 200 -17.00 -33.09 -5.50
C ASN A 200 -15.80 -32.27 -5.00
N ALA A 201 -15.53 -31.10 -5.58
CA ALA A 201 -14.69 -30.09 -4.95
C ALA A 201 -15.51 -29.27 -3.94
N TYR A 202 -14.88 -28.94 -2.81
CA TYR A 202 -15.28 -27.85 -1.92
C TYR A 202 -14.00 -27.15 -1.50
N VAL A 203 -13.57 -26.18 -2.31
CA VAL A 203 -12.33 -25.42 -2.09
C VAL A 203 -12.64 -23.94 -2.08
N SER A 204 -11.92 -23.19 -1.24
CA SER A 204 -12.15 -21.77 -1.03
C SER A 204 -10.85 -21.00 -0.82
N ALA A 205 -10.91 -19.68 -1.02
CA ALA A 205 -9.91 -18.71 -0.60
C ALA A 205 -10.62 -17.45 -0.10
N TYR A 206 -9.94 -16.66 0.72
CA TYR A 206 -10.49 -15.46 1.35
C TYR A 206 -9.53 -14.28 1.19
N CYS A 207 -10.09 -13.08 1.09
CA CYS A 207 -9.37 -11.83 1.27
C CYS A 207 -10.05 -11.05 2.40
N ASP A 208 -9.28 -10.69 3.43
CA ASP A 208 -9.74 -9.77 4.46
C ASP A 208 -9.71 -8.34 3.92
N VAL A 209 -10.76 -7.57 4.16
CA VAL A 209 -10.92 -6.22 3.63
C VAL A 209 -11.28 -5.28 4.76
N LYS A 210 -10.39 -4.32 5.04
CA LYS A 210 -10.68 -3.15 5.87
C LYS A 210 -11.20 -2.02 4.98
N VAL A 211 -12.26 -1.35 5.41
CA VAL A 211 -12.80 -0.15 4.75
C VAL A 211 -12.65 1.04 5.67
N ASN A 212 -11.88 2.05 5.23
CA ASN A 212 -11.79 3.35 5.88
C ASN A 212 -13.06 4.14 5.61
N GLY A 213 -13.74 4.60 6.66
CA GLY A 213 -14.97 5.37 6.54
C GLY A 213 -14.76 6.73 5.87
N LYS A 214 -15.75 7.20 5.10
CA LYS A 214 -15.72 8.55 4.52
C LYS A 214 -16.05 9.59 5.58
N ILE A 215 -15.21 10.61 5.69
CA ILE A 215 -15.41 11.75 6.59
C ILE A 215 -15.97 12.94 5.79
N SER A 216 -16.99 13.59 6.35
CA SER A 216 -17.59 14.80 5.81
C SER A 216 -18.28 15.57 6.94
N LYS A 217 -17.63 16.60 7.47
CA LYS A 217 -18.16 17.50 8.50
C LYS A 217 -17.93 18.95 8.11
N THR A 218 -18.79 19.85 8.57
CA THR A 218 -18.63 21.30 8.42
C THR A 218 -19.13 22.00 9.67
N GLY A 219 -18.62 23.19 9.95
CA GLY A 219 -19.09 24.01 11.08
C GLY A 219 -18.39 25.36 11.16
N SER A 220 -18.58 26.07 12.27
CA SER A 220 -17.86 27.30 12.60
C SER A 220 -16.58 26.99 13.38
N ALA A 221 -15.55 27.82 13.19
CA ALA A 221 -14.33 27.84 13.99
C ALA A 221 -14.03 29.25 14.54
N GLY A 222 -15.05 30.10 14.63
CA GLY A 222 -14.97 31.52 14.95
C GLY A 222 -16.10 32.31 14.28
N THR A 223 -16.34 33.54 14.73
CA THR A 223 -17.48 34.39 14.28
C THR A 223 -17.62 34.47 12.76
N ASN A 224 -16.50 34.60 12.05
CA ASN A 224 -16.43 34.72 10.59
C ASN A 224 -15.56 33.62 9.95
N ILE A 225 -15.35 32.49 10.64
CA ILE A 225 -14.54 31.37 10.15
C ILE A 225 -15.39 30.10 10.13
N THR A 226 -15.34 29.39 9.01
CA THR A 226 -15.92 28.05 8.86
C THR A 226 -14.83 27.02 8.61
N TYR A 227 -15.08 25.78 9.01
CA TYR A 227 -14.23 24.65 8.68
C TYR A 227 -15.00 23.60 7.86
N THR A 228 -14.26 22.85 7.05
CA THR A 228 -14.69 21.62 6.40
C THR A 228 -13.68 20.52 6.70
N LEU A 229 -14.13 19.39 7.23
CA LEU A 229 -13.32 18.18 7.39
C LEU A 229 -13.80 17.15 6.37
N SER A 230 -12.90 16.68 5.51
CA SER A 230 -13.25 15.79 4.40
C SER A 230 -12.14 14.79 4.11
N GLY A 231 -12.49 13.65 3.50
CA GLY A 231 -11.53 12.59 3.17
C GLY A 231 -11.99 11.26 3.73
N PHE A 232 -11.06 10.49 4.27
CA PHE A 232 -11.32 9.18 4.88
C PHE A 232 -10.58 9.05 6.20
N GLU A 233 -10.98 8.06 7.01
CA GLU A 233 -10.23 7.68 8.21
C GLU A 233 -8.77 7.39 7.86
N THR A 234 -7.85 7.78 8.74
CA THR A 234 -6.38 7.83 8.56
C THR A 234 -5.86 8.75 7.43
N ASN A 235 -6.74 9.47 6.72
CA ASN A 235 -6.34 10.43 5.68
C ASN A 235 -7.42 11.51 5.44
N ALA A 236 -7.61 12.37 6.45
CA ALA A 236 -8.54 13.48 6.42
C ALA A 236 -7.84 14.83 6.22
N THR A 237 -8.49 15.71 5.47
CA THR A 237 -8.10 17.10 5.25
C THR A 237 -9.07 18.01 5.99
N LEU A 238 -8.55 18.79 6.95
CA LEU A 238 -9.25 19.85 7.64
C LEU A 238 -8.93 21.18 6.96
N SER A 239 -9.94 21.91 6.49
CA SER A 239 -9.76 23.18 5.76
C SER A 239 -10.58 24.30 6.37
N PHE A 240 -9.96 25.46 6.58
CA PHE A 240 -10.58 26.65 7.15
C PHE A 240 -10.76 27.74 6.10
N SER A 241 -11.90 28.42 6.13
CA SER A 241 -12.23 29.54 5.26
C SER A 241 -12.90 30.67 6.02
N GLY A 242 -12.93 31.88 5.45
CA GLY A 242 -13.44 33.08 6.12
C GLY A 242 -12.31 33.98 6.63
N THR A 243 -12.60 34.83 7.62
CA THR A 243 -11.70 35.91 8.06
C THR A 243 -11.66 36.09 9.58
N GLY A 244 -10.53 36.63 10.07
CA GLY A 244 -10.37 37.06 11.46
C GLY A 244 -9.79 35.99 12.39
N LEU A 245 -10.22 36.02 13.65
CA LEU A 245 -9.65 35.19 14.72
C LEU A 245 -10.32 33.81 14.80
N MET A 246 -9.51 32.76 14.87
CA MET A 246 -9.97 31.42 15.23
C MET A 246 -10.32 31.37 16.72
N THR A 247 -11.40 30.66 17.06
CA THR A 247 -11.82 30.41 18.44
C THR A 247 -10.70 29.72 19.23
N ASN A 248 -10.46 30.20 20.46
CA ASN A 248 -9.66 29.49 21.44
C ASN A 248 -10.50 28.37 22.06
N TYR A 249 -10.02 27.13 22.00
CA TYR A 249 -10.67 25.98 22.60
C TYR A 249 -9.93 25.57 23.88
N GLU A 250 -10.68 24.97 24.80
CA GLU A 250 -10.09 24.12 25.82
C GLU A 250 -9.63 22.79 25.21
N VAL A 251 -8.83 22.04 25.98
CA VAL A 251 -8.37 20.70 25.63
C VAL A 251 -9.56 19.82 25.21
N ALA A 252 -9.41 19.14 24.07
CA ALA A 252 -10.42 18.25 23.49
C ALA A 252 -11.77 18.89 23.08
N GLN A 253 -11.89 20.23 23.03
CA GLN A 253 -13.15 20.92 22.68
C GLN A 253 -13.23 21.48 21.25
N ALA A 254 -12.19 21.30 20.43
CA ALA A 254 -12.23 21.69 19.02
C ALA A 254 -13.31 20.87 18.26
N PRO A 255 -14.16 21.47 17.39
CA PRO A 255 -15.25 20.78 16.69
C PRO A 255 -14.88 19.61 15.75
N TRP A 256 -13.58 19.34 15.58
CA TRP A 256 -13.00 18.24 14.81
C TRP A 256 -12.17 17.29 15.69
N TYR A 257 -12.17 17.45 17.02
CA TYR A 257 -11.33 16.69 17.94
C TYR A 257 -11.52 15.18 17.83
N ASP A 258 -12.75 14.68 17.66
CA ASP A 258 -13.04 13.25 17.45
C ASP A 258 -12.31 12.62 16.24
N TYR A 259 -11.74 13.45 15.36
CA TYR A 259 -11.00 13.07 14.16
C TYR A 259 -9.50 13.45 14.23
N HIS A 260 -8.98 13.79 15.41
CA HIS A 260 -7.59 14.23 15.59
C HIS A 260 -6.57 13.25 14.98
N SER A 261 -6.79 11.94 15.17
CA SER A 261 -5.96 10.87 14.61
C SER A 261 -6.22 10.54 13.13
N ASP A 262 -7.26 11.12 12.50
CA ASP A 262 -7.51 10.99 11.07
C ASP A 262 -6.92 12.15 10.25
N ILE A 263 -6.69 13.32 10.87
CA ILE A 263 -6.24 14.54 10.19
C ILE A 263 -4.77 14.42 9.79
N THR A 264 -4.51 14.40 8.48
CA THR A 264 -3.15 14.40 7.91
C THR A 264 -2.75 15.75 7.34
N THR A 265 -3.74 16.55 6.92
CA THR A 265 -3.54 17.83 6.22
C THR A 265 -4.43 18.93 6.81
N ILE A 266 -3.84 20.11 7.07
CA ILE A 266 -4.56 21.32 7.50
C ILE A 266 -4.33 22.45 6.49
N ASN A 267 -5.42 22.97 5.93
CA ASN A 267 -5.41 24.16 5.07
C ASN A 267 -6.03 25.36 5.80
N ILE A 268 -5.33 26.49 5.84
CA ILE A 268 -5.81 27.72 6.47
C ILE A 268 -5.92 28.81 5.39
N ALA A 269 -7.10 29.41 5.22
CA ALA A 269 -7.27 30.52 4.29
C ALA A 269 -6.58 31.81 4.78
N SER A 270 -6.05 32.59 3.85
CA SER A 270 -5.35 33.87 4.11
C SER A 270 -6.24 35.01 4.65
N GLY A 271 -7.53 34.79 4.89
CA GLY A 271 -8.36 35.72 5.64
C GLY A 271 -8.17 35.61 7.16
N ILE A 272 -7.65 34.48 7.63
CA ILE A 272 -7.54 34.13 9.04
C ILE A 272 -6.26 34.74 9.62
N THR A 273 -6.36 35.28 10.84
CA THR A 273 -5.28 36.04 11.51
C THR A 273 -4.78 35.41 12.80
N SER A 274 -5.42 34.37 13.33
CA SER A 274 -4.89 33.58 14.45
C SER A 274 -5.20 32.10 14.30
N ILE A 275 -4.33 31.26 14.87
CA ILE A 275 -4.62 29.88 15.25
C ILE A 275 -5.02 29.92 16.73
N GLY A 276 -6.16 29.31 17.07
CA GLY A 276 -6.70 29.32 18.43
C GLY A 276 -5.99 28.34 19.38
N ASN A 277 -6.17 28.54 20.68
CA ASN A 277 -5.72 27.58 21.68
C ASN A 277 -6.31 26.18 21.42
N CYS A 278 -5.51 25.13 21.68
CA CYS A 278 -5.85 23.72 21.49
C CYS A 278 -6.36 23.32 20.07
N ALA A 279 -6.28 24.21 19.07
CA ALA A 279 -6.99 24.04 17.80
C ALA A 279 -6.59 22.76 17.04
N PHE A 280 -5.31 22.39 17.02
CA PHE A 280 -4.82 21.18 16.35
C PHE A 280 -4.10 20.25 17.34
N GLY A 281 -4.40 20.40 18.64
CA GLY A 281 -3.90 19.48 19.67
C GLY A 281 -4.29 18.03 19.38
N PHE A 282 -3.39 17.10 19.70
CA PHE A 282 -3.46 15.67 19.45
C PHE A 282 -3.59 15.26 17.97
N CYS A 283 -3.35 16.16 17.01
CA CYS A 283 -3.38 15.81 15.59
C CYS A 283 -2.12 15.02 15.18
N SER A 284 -1.91 13.85 15.79
CA SER A 284 -0.67 13.09 15.75
C SER A 284 -0.30 12.58 14.36
N ASN A 285 -1.26 12.46 13.43
CA ASN A 285 -1.01 12.13 12.02
C ASN A 285 -0.83 13.35 11.09
N LEU A 286 -0.88 14.58 11.63
CA LEU A 286 -0.65 15.81 10.88
C LEU A 286 0.77 15.84 10.34
N SER A 287 0.90 15.85 9.02
CA SER A 287 2.20 15.91 8.32
C SER A 287 2.27 17.04 7.29
N ASN A 288 1.14 17.70 7.01
CA ASN A 288 1.07 18.78 6.03
C ASN A 288 0.23 19.95 6.56
N ILE A 289 0.89 21.07 6.87
CA ILE A 289 0.24 22.34 7.16
C ILE A 289 1.08 23.49 6.58
N ILE A 290 0.38 24.48 6.02
CA ILE A 290 0.98 25.76 5.63
C ILE A 290 0.30 26.85 6.46
N ILE A 291 1.06 27.52 7.33
CA ILE A 291 0.59 28.69 8.08
C ILE A 291 0.71 29.92 7.15
N PRO A 292 -0.40 30.62 6.82
CA PRO A 292 -0.34 31.80 5.95
C PRO A 292 0.34 33.00 6.63
N ASN A 293 0.97 33.87 5.83
CA ASN A 293 1.56 35.16 6.24
C ASN A 293 0.54 36.20 6.79
N THR A 294 -0.70 35.79 7.07
CA THR A 294 -1.72 36.60 7.74
C THR A 294 -1.91 36.22 9.20
N ILE A 295 -1.40 35.05 9.62
CA ILE A 295 -1.44 34.60 11.00
C ILE A 295 -0.44 35.42 11.83
N THR A 296 -0.94 36.10 12.86
CA THR A 296 -0.14 36.89 13.80
C THR A 296 0.00 36.23 15.18
N ARG A 297 -0.88 35.28 15.51
CA ARG A 297 -0.84 34.52 16.76
C ARG A 297 -0.99 33.02 16.53
N ILE A 298 -0.14 32.25 17.19
CA ILE A 298 -0.27 30.81 17.41
C ILE A 298 -0.68 30.61 18.87
N GLY A 299 -1.84 29.98 19.11
CA GLY A 299 -2.41 29.79 20.45
C GLY A 299 -1.68 28.74 21.29
N SER A 300 -1.93 28.75 22.59
CA SER A 300 -1.39 27.78 23.54
C SER A 300 -1.89 26.36 23.21
N TYR A 301 -1.04 25.35 23.35
CA TYR A 301 -1.34 23.94 23.00
C TYR A 301 -1.84 23.71 21.55
N SER A 302 -1.65 24.67 20.64
CA SER A 302 -2.29 24.63 19.32
C SER A 302 -1.82 23.50 18.42
N PHE A 303 -0.59 22.99 18.60
CA PHE A 303 -0.03 21.80 17.96
C PHE A 303 0.49 20.78 18.99
N TYR A 304 -0.07 20.78 20.21
CA TYR A 304 0.29 19.79 21.23
C TYR A 304 0.12 18.36 20.67
N ASP A 305 1.05 17.44 20.90
CA ASP A 305 0.95 16.02 20.48
C ASP A 305 0.65 15.87 18.96
N CYS A 306 1.49 16.53 18.14
CA CYS A 306 1.47 16.44 16.67
C CYS A 306 2.68 15.62 16.16
N ASP A 307 2.75 14.35 16.58
CA ASP A 307 3.88 13.44 16.33
C ASP A 307 4.42 13.37 14.89
N MET A 308 3.57 13.37 13.86
CA MET A 308 4.01 13.26 12.45
C MET A 308 4.43 14.60 11.81
N LEU A 309 4.40 15.71 12.57
CA LEU A 309 4.81 17.02 12.10
C LEU A 309 6.34 17.13 12.14
N THR A 310 6.99 16.94 10.98
CA THR A 310 8.46 16.85 10.89
C THR A 310 9.20 18.17 10.66
N ASP A 311 8.48 19.17 10.14
CA ASP A 311 8.90 20.55 9.92
C ASP A 311 7.68 21.47 10.06
N ILE A 312 7.89 22.73 10.47
CA ILE A 312 6.87 23.77 10.41
C ILE A 312 7.46 25.15 10.13
N ALA A 313 7.04 25.73 9.01
CA ALA A 313 7.38 27.11 8.65
C ALA A 313 6.49 28.10 9.42
N ILE A 314 7.04 28.73 10.45
CA ILE A 314 6.39 29.82 11.21
C ILE A 314 6.63 31.15 10.46
N PRO A 315 5.59 31.81 9.90
CA PRO A 315 5.78 32.96 9.03
C PRO A 315 6.14 34.23 9.82
N SER A 316 6.84 35.15 9.15
CA SER A 316 7.30 36.43 9.73
C SER A 316 6.19 37.44 10.09
N SER A 317 4.92 37.04 9.91
CA SER A 317 3.75 37.75 10.45
C SER A 317 3.44 37.37 11.90
N VAL A 318 3.94 36.23 12.40
CA VAL A 318 3.67 35.76 13.76
C VAL A 318 4.41 36.62 14.77
N THR A 319 3.65 37.22 15.69
CA THR A 319 4.15 38.05 16.80
C THR A 319 3.99 37.36 18.16
N VAL A 320 3.06 36.41 18.29
CA VAL A 320 2.80 35.67 19.53
C VAL A 320 2.76 34.16 19.30
N ILE A 321 3.48 33.42 20.14
CA ILE A 321 3.41 31.96 20.27
C ILE A 321 3.11 31.65 21.74
N GLY A 322 1.95 31.03 21.98
CA GLY A 322 1.44 30.74 23.33
C GLY A 322 2.07 29.50 23.98
N ASP A 323 1.79 29.34 25.27
CA ASP A 323 2.33 28.27 26.11
C ASP A 323 2.13 26.88 25.50
N SER A 324 3.18 26.06 25.56
CA SER A 324 3.13 24.66 25.10
C SER A 324 2.66 24.49 23.64
N ALA A 325 2.77 25.51 22.78
CA ALA A 325 2.19 25.50 21.43
C ALA A 325 2.65 24.30 20.57
N PHE A 326 3.86 23.79 20.78
CA PHE A 326 4.43 22.62 20.11
C PHE A 326 4.96 21.57 21.10
N TRP A 327 4.39 21.49 22.32
CA TRP A 327 4.70 20.39 23.25
C TRP A 327 4.41 19.05 22.54
N ASP A 328 5.33 18.09 22.64
CA ASP A 328 5.14 16.70 22.17
C ASP A 328 4.95 16.59 20.65
N CYS A 329 5.41 17.58 19.89
CA CYS A 329 5.67 17.41 18.46
C CYS A 329 6.93 16.53 18.27
N THR A 330 6.87 15.24 18.64
CA THR A 330 8.08 14.41 18.72
C THR A 330 8.79 14.22 17.38
N GLY A 331 8.08 14.36 16.26
CA GLY A 331 8.62 14.31 14.90
C GLY A 331 9.40 15.55 14.44
N LEU A 332 9.24 16.72 15.08
CA LEU A 332 9.89 17.95 14.62
C LEU A 332 11.41 17.78 14.62
N THR A 333 12.06 18.03 13.48
CA THR A 333 13.51 17.85 13.33
C THR A 333 14.29 19.16 13.38
N THR A 334 13.66 20.27 13.03
CA THR A 334 14.21 21.63 13.08
C THR A 334 13.08 22.61 13.36
N VAL A 335 13.38 23.73 14.01
CA VAL A 335 12.44 24.87 14.10
C VAL A 335 13.15 26.20 13.88
N THR A 336 12.45 27.12 13.22
CA THR A 336 12.88 28.52 13.04
C THR A 336 11.82 29.45 13.56
N LEU A 337 12.09 30.14 14.66
CA LEU A 337 11.26 31.26 15.14
C LEU A 337 11.65 32.53 14.36
N PRO A 338 10.70 33.29 13.81
CA PRO A 338 10.99 34.53 13.10
C PRO A 338 11.26 35.69 14.07
N ALA A 339 12.01 36.69 13.59
CA ALA A 339 12.36 37.90 14.35
C ALA A 339 11.15 38.74 14.80
N SER A 340 9.98 38.51 14.20
CA SER A 340 8.71 39.16 14.51
C SER A 340 8.08 38.73 15.83
N VAL A 341 8.47 37.58 16.40
CA VAL A 341 7.89 37.10 17.67
C VAL A 341 8.36 38.00 18.82
N THR A 342 7.40 38.64 19.48
CA THR A 342 7.60 39.52 20.65
C THR A 342 7.04 38.91 21.93
N THR A 343 6.21 37.88 21.83
CA THR A 343 5.71 37.11 22.98
C THR A 343 5.88 35.63 22.68
N LEU A 344 6.70 34.97 23.48
CA LEU A 344 7.00 33.55 23.40
C LEU A 344 6.87 33.00 24.82
N GLU A 345 5.89 32.14 25.04
CA GLU A 345 5.56 31.62 26.37
C GLU A 345 6.36 30.33 26.69
N GLY A 346 6.20 29.84 27.92
CA GLY A 346 6.91 28.67 28.43
C GLY A 346 6.59 27.38 27.65
N PHE A 347 7.39 26.35 27.90
CA PHE A 347 7.11 24.96 27.47
C PHE A 347 6.96 24.76 25.94
N THR A 348 7.24 25.78 25.12
CA THR A 348 6.82 25.84 23.70
C THR A 348 7.23 24.60 22.88
N PHE A 349 8.43 24.04 23.10
CA PHE A 349 8.95 22.84 22.40
C PHE A 349 9.32 21.70 23.37
N ILE A 350 8.70 21.63 24.55
CA ILE A 350 8.99 20.54 25.50
C ILE A 350 8.68 19.17 24.87
N ASN A 351 9.56 18.21 25.10
CA ASN A 351 9.53 16.85 24.54
C ASN A 351 9.51 16.76 23.00
N CYS A 352 9.97 17.78 22.26
CA CYS A 352 10.27 17.64 20.82
C CYS A 352 11.53 16.77 20.61
N GLN A 353 11.42 15.46 20.85
CA GLN A 353 12.58 14.59 21.04
C GLN A 353 13.52 14.54 19.83
N ASN A 354 12.99 14.53 18.60
CA ASN A 354 13.80 14.50 17.37
C ASN A 354 14.34 15.88 16.93
N LEU A 355 14.08 16.96 17.68
CA LEU A 355 14.52 18.30 17.32
C LEU A 355 16.04 18.39 17.44
N LYS A 356 16.75 18.53 16.32
CA LYS A 356 18.22 18.58 16.28
C LYS A 356 18.80 19.98 16.26
N THR A 357 18.03 20.92 15.72
CA THR A 357 18.46 22.29 15.45
C THR A 357 17.31 23.25 15.71
N ALA A 358 17.57 24.30 16.49
CA ALA A 358 16.59 25.37 16.72
C ALA A 358 17.20 26.76 16.46
N TYR A 359 16.47 27.59 15.72
CA TYR A 359 16.82 28.99 15.46
C TYR A 359 15.83 29.92 16.16
N VAL A 360 16.23 30.46 17.31
CA VAL A 360 15.45 31.42 18.11
C VAL A 360 15.84 32.83 17.65
N ASN A 361 15.36 33.26 16.47
CA ASN A 361 15.71 34.58 15.91
C ASN A 361 14.85 35.72 16.45
N CYS A 362 13.90 35.43 17.35
CA CYS A 362 12.95 36.38 17.93
C CYS A 362 13.63 37.39 18.85
N ASN A 363 13.04 38.58 18.99
CA ASN A 363 13.61 39.66 19.79
C ASN A 363 13.14 39.58 21.26
N ILE A 364 13.54 38.50 21.93
CA ILE A 364 13.23 38.24 23.35
C ILE A 364 14.43 38.55 24.24
N THR A 365 14.18 39.04 25.46
CA THR A 365 15.22 39.33 26.46
C THR A 365 15.58 38.13 27.32
N GLU A 366 14.70 37.13 27.40
CA GLU A 366 14.88 35.92 28.19
C GLU A 366 14.47 34.68 27.40
N ILE A 367 15.13 33.53 27.62
CA ILE A 367 14.62 32.24 27.15
C ILE A 367 13.53 31.75 28.14
N PRO A 368 12.31 31.43 27.68
CA PRO A 368 11.22 30.99 28.56
C PRO A 368 11.50 29.68 29.30
N ALA A 369 10.81 29.49 30.42
CA ALA A 369 10.93 28.28 31.23
C ALA A 369 10.57 27.03 30.43
N SER A 370 11.34 25.95 30.62
CA SER A 370 11.16 24.65 29.97
C SER A 370 11.09 24.64 28.43
N MET A 371 11.49 25.73 27.75
CA MET A 371 11.25 25.91 26.30
C MET A 371 11.68 24.72 25.43
N PHE A 372 12.87 24.15 25.68
CA PHE A 372 13.41 22.99 24.99
C PHE A 372 13.59 21.78 25.92
N SER A 373 12.90 21.75 27.06
CA SER A 373 13.03 20.65 28.03
C SER A 373 12.75 19.29 27.36
N SER A 374 13.59 18.29 27.64
CA SER A 374 13.53 16.95 27.02
C SER A 374 13.66 16.92 25.49
N CYS A 375 14.21 17.96 24.85
CA CYS A 375 14.71 17.88 23.47
C CYS A 375 16.03 17.08 23.43
N VAL A 376 15.94 15.78 23.68
CA VAL A 376 17.12 14.90 23.91
C VAL A 376 18.10 14.85 22.75
N TYR A 377 17.65 15.06 21.51
CA TYR A 377 18.51 15.11 20.31
C TYR A 377 18.87 16.53 19.85
N LEU A 378 18.57 17.59 20.62
CA LEU A 378 18.98 18.95 20.27
C LEU A 378 20.50 19.08 20.31
N GLU A 379 21.13 19.17 19.14
CA GLU A 379 22.59 19.27 19.03
C GLU A 379 23.05 20.73 18.99
N LYS A 380 22.26 21.61 18.36
CA LYS A 380 22.62 23.00 18.09
C LYS A 380 21.45 23.95 18.32
N VAL A 381 21.70 25.09 18.96
CA VAL A 381 20.71 26.16 19.10
C VAL A 381 21.33 27.52 18.80
N TRP A 382 20.60 28.37 18.07
CA TRP A 382 20.89 29.78 17.91
C TRP A 382 19.93 30.56 18.80
N ILE A 383 20.45 31.43 19.66
CA ILE A 383 19.67 32.25 20.61
C ILE A 383 20.03 33.74 20.47
N PRO A 384 19.09 34.65 20.75
CA PRO A 384 19.35 36.09 20.70
C PRO A 384 20.22 36.50 21.90
N ALA A 385 20.59 37.78 21.96
CA ALA A 385 21.39 38.34 23.06
C ALA A 385 20.54 38.53 24.35
N VAL A 386 20.00 37.42 24.87
CA VAL A 386 19.23 37.34 26.11
C VAL A 386 20.08 37.72 27.32
N ASN A 387 19.44 38.22 28.37
CA ASN A 387 20.08 38.44 29.68
C ASN A 387 19.70 37.37 30.72
N LYS A 388 18.73 36.49 30.41
CA LYS A 388 18.25 35.43 31.30
C LYS A 388 17.90 34.15 30.56
N ILE A 389 18.17 33.01 31.17
CA ILE A 389 17.69 31.69 30.76
C ILE A 389 16.91 31.12 31.95
N ASN A 390 15.60 30.94 31.78
CA ASN A 390 14.71 30.50 32.86
C ASN A 390 14.86 29.02 33.22
N VAL A 391 14.22 28.63 34.32
CA VAL A 391 14.25 27.27 34.87
C VAL A 391 13.91 26.22 33.82
N CYS A 392 14.65 25.12 33.81
CA CYS A 392 14.48 23.97 32.91
C CYS A 392 14.57 24.26 31.40
N ALA A 393 14.92 25.47 30.94
CA ALA A 393 14.85 25.85 29.52
C ALA A 393 15.57 24.88 28.57
N PHE A 394 16.70 24.31 29.01
CA PHE A 394 17.46 23.27 28.32
C PHE A 394 17.62 21.97 29.17
N ASN A 395 16.66 21.69 30.06
CA ASN A 395 16.67 20.46 30.85
C ASN A 395 16.64 19.22 29.92
N ASN A 396 17.39 18.18 30.25
CA ASN A 396 17.50 16.94 29.47
C ASN A 396 17.88 17.12 27.98
N CYS A 397 18.44 18.26 27.58
CA CYS A 397 19.04 18.45 26.25
C CYS A 397 20.41 17.74 26.15
N THR A 398 20.42 16.42 26.31
CA THR A 398 21.63 15.60 26.52
C THR A 398 22.56 15.54 25.30
N SER A 399 22.07 15.88 24.10
CA SER A 399 22.89 15.96 22.88
C SER A 399 23.45 17.35 22.58
N LEU A 400 23.19 18.36 23.40
CA LEU A 400 23.53 19.76 23.11
C LEU A 400 25.04 19.98 23.10
N LYS A 401 25.57 20.42 21.95
CA LYS A 401 27.01 20.61 21.70
C LYS A 401 27.37 22.06 21.40
N ASP A 402 26.52 22.76 20.66
CA ASP A 402 26.79 24.14 20.21
C ASP A 402 25.63 25.08 20.56
N VAL A 403 25.94 26.15 21.28
CA VAL A 403 25.04 27.28 21.52
C VAL A 403 25.61 28.51 20.81
N TYR A 404 24.92 28.99 19.79
CA TYR A 404 25.29 30.21 19.06
C TYR A 404 24.54 31.40 19.68
N TYR A 405 25.23 32.18 20.50
CA TYR A 405 24.69 33.32 21.21
C TYR A 405 24.96 34.60 20.42
N ALA A 406 23.91 35.37 20.11
CA ALA A 406 24.03 36.53 19.23
C ALA A 406 24.76 37.76 19.84
N GLY A 407 25.02 37.74 21.16
CA GLY A 407 25.78 38.77 21.87
C GLY A 407 27.27 38.45 22.02
N THR A 408 28.01 39.34 22.69
CA THR A 408 29.44 39.16 22.97
C THR A 408 29.69 38.19 24.14
N GLN A 409 30.95 37.77 24.31
CA GLN A 409 31.36 36.93 25.44
C GLN A 409 31.06 37.57 26.81
N ASP A 410 31.24 38.89 26.96
CA ASP A 410 30.94 39.59 28.22
C ASP A 410 29.43 39.61 28.52
N GLN A 411 28.60 39.71 27.48
CA GLN A 411 27.15 39.58 27.63
C GLN A 411 26.77 38.16 28.05
N TRP A 412 27.35 37.12 27.42
CA TRP A 412 27.11 35.73 27.82
C TRP A 412 27.51 35.46 29.27
N ASN A 413 28.70 35.93 29.68
CA ASN A 413 29.20 35.80 31.05
C ASN A 413 28.30 36.51 32.09
N SER A 414 27.41 37.39 31.65
CA SER A 414 26.46 38.15 32.46
C SER A 414 25.02 37.58 32.42
N VAL A 415 24.78 36.48 31.70
CA VAL A 415 23.45 35.86 31.60
C VAL A 415 23.06 35.19 32.92
N GLU A 416 21.88 35.53 33.45
CA GLU A 416 21.28 34.82 34.58
C GLU A 416 20.78 33.44 34.12
N ILE A 417 21.56 32.39 34.34
CA ILE A 417 21.15 31.00 34.06
C ILE A 417 20.50 30.40 35.30
N SER A 418 19.20 30.11 35.21
CA SER A 418 18.42 29.48 36.27
C SER A 418 18.72 27.98 36.39
N GLU A 419 18.22 27.35 37.45
CA GLU A 419 18.39 25.91 37.71
C GLU A 419 17.86 24.99 36.60
N GLU A 420 18.31 23.73 36.61
CA GLU A 420 17.97 22.68 35.64
C GLU A 420 18.36 22.98 34.17
N ASN A 421 19.46 23.72 33.97
CA ASN A 421 20.04 24.03 32.66
C ASN A 421 21.44 23.40 32.43
N ALA A 422 21.73 22.27 33.08
CA ALA A 422 23.05 21.63 33.08
C ALA A 422 23.62 21.27 31.68
N ALA A 423 22.75 21.14 30.66
CA ALA A 423 23.17 20.95 29.27
C ALA A 423 24.06 22.10 28.75
N LEU A 424 23.80 23.35 29.18
CA LEU A 424 24.58 24.52 28.75
C LEU A 424 26.05 24.47 29.22
N ALA A 425 26.32 23.85 30.36
CA ALA A 425 27.68 23.71 30.90
C ALA A 425 28.55 22.73 30.09
N ASN A 426 27.93 21.84 29.30
CA ASN A 426 28.61 20.87 28.44
C ASN A 426 28.72 21.34 26.97
N ALA A 427 28.03 22.43 26.61
CA ALA A 427 28.01 22.97 25.27
C ALA A 427 29.14 23.99 25.02
N THR A 428 29.64 24.03 23.79
CA THR A 428 30.50 25.12 23.30
C THR A 428 29.63 26.33 23.02
N ILE A 429 29.95 27.45 23.67
CA ILE A 429 29.27 28.73 23.47
C ILE A 429 30.01 29.53 22.41
N HIS A 430 29.36 29.80 21.30
CA HIS A 430 29.86 30.63 20.20
C HIS A 430 29.23 32.01 20.31
N CYS A 431 29.99 32.98 20.81
CA CYS A 431 29.57 34.39 20.87
C CYS A 431 29.96 35.15 19.58
N LYS A 432 29.36 36.32 19.39
CA LYS A 432 29.61 37.23 18.26
C LYS A 432 30.86 38.11 18.45
#